data_AF-A0A3R7CDJ0-F1
#
_entry.id   AF-A0A3R7CDJ0-F1
#
_cell.length_a   1.000
_cell.length_b   1.000
_cell.length_c   1.000
_cell.angle_alpha   90.00
_cell.angle_beta   90.00
_cell.angle_gamma   90.00
#
_symmetry.space_group_name_H-M   'P 1'
#
loop_
_entity.id
_entity.type
_entity.pdbx_description
1 polymer ?
#
loop_
_entity_poly.entity_id
_entity_poly.type
_entity_poly.pdbx_seq_one_letter_code
_entity_poly.pdbx_strand_id
1 'polypeptide(L)'
;VMEQQTVSIAKAGITTTLNARSSVLAAANPIYGRYNKKLTASQNINLPNALLSRFDLLFLILDIAQYDKDEALARHVTHVHRYGFNPDMAFEPVRADVLRYFVAIAKQYVPSIPESLCSYVVEAYVMLRAGQDATNDAQTAMTARQLLSILRLSQALARLRFSNTVMTEDVDEAIRLVYVSKSSLHEEDQSGSSRHKIYRVILDYTRDRNETSVSYSDIEPLVLRKGYTEVQLKQCIEQYEALQVLQWSENKTTLHFVM
;
A
#
# COMPACT_ATOMS: atom_id res chain seq x y z
N VAL A 1 9.27 0.97 -26.23
CA VAL A 1 10.23 1.21 -25.13
C VAL A 1 10.13 0.18 -24.01
N MET A 2 9.10 0.18 -23.17
CA MET A 2 9.08 -0.60 -21.92
C MET A 2 9.17 -2.13 -22.08
N GLU A 3 8.64 -2.68 -23.17
CA GLU A 3 8.58 -4.14 -23.38
C GLU A 3 9.63 -4.62 -24.39
N GLN A 4 9.77 -3.91 -25.50
CA GLN A 4 10.69 -4.28 -26.59
C GLN A 4 12.11 -3.73 -26.41
N GLN A 5 12.32 -2.82 -25.44
CA GLN A 5 13.58 -2.10 -25.23
C GLN A 5 14.13 -1.40 -26.47
N THR A 6 13.24 -1.03 -27.40
CA THR A 6 13.55 -0.32 -28.64
C THR A 6 12.60 0.86 -28.86
N VAL A 7 13.06 1.81 -29.69
CA VAL A 7 12.30 2.96 -30.19
C VAL A 7 12.37 2.92 -31.72
N SER A 8 11.21 2.83 -32.36
CA SER A 8 11.08 2.92 -33.81
C SER A 8 10.77 4.35 -34.20
N ILE A 9 11.60 4.94 -35.07
CA ILE A 9 11.42 6.30 -35.57
C ILE A 9 11.20 6.21 -37.08
N ALA A 10 10.08 6.77 -37.54
CA ALA A 10 9.78 6.95 -38.96
C ALA A 10 9.54 8.45 -39.19
N LYS A 11 10.56 9.16 -39.70
CA LYS A 11 10.50 10.60 -39.95
C LYS A 11 11.44 10.99 -41.09
N ALA A 12 11.00 11.90 -41.96
CA ALA A 12 11.78 12.43 -43.08
C ALA A 12 12.39 11.35 -43.99
N GLY A 13 11.63 10.29 -44.29
CA GLY A 13 12.10 9.16 -45.11
C GLY A 13 13.07 8.20 -44.41
N ILE A 14 13.42 8.45 -43.15
CA ILE A 14 14.26 7.57 -42.35
C ILE A 14 13.34 6.72 -41.45
N THR A 15 13.38 5.41 -41.67
CA THR A 15 12.72 4.41 -40.83
C THR A 15 13.80 3.56 -40.17
N THR A 16 14.03 3.78 -38.87
CA THR A 16 15.09 3.08 -38.11
C THR A 16 14.60 2.68 -36.73
N THR A 17 15.11 1.56 -36.24
CA THR A 17 14.89 1.06 -34.87
C THR A 17 16.15 1.27 -34.05
N LEU A 18 16.02 1.93 -32.89
CA LEU A 18 17.12 2.21 -31.98
C LEU A 18 16.95 1.43 -30.69
N ASN A 19 18.05 0.93 -30.14
CA ASN A 19 18.06 0.29 -28.83
C ASN A 19 17.88 1.36 -27.72
N ALA A 20 16.93 1.11 -26.83
CA ALA A 20 16.58 1.99 -25.71
C ALA A 20 16.49 1.17 -24.42
N ARG A 21 17.62 0.56 -24.02
CA ARG A 21 17.77 -0.20 -22.77
C ARG A 21 17.80 0.77 -21.59
N SER A 22 16.62 1.18 -21.14
CA SER A 22 16.44 2.13 -20.03
C SER A 22 15.39 1.60 -19.05
N SER A 23 15.61 1.89 -17.77
CA SER A 23 14.60 1.73 -16.73
C SER A 23 13.79 3.02 -16.64
N VAL A 24 12.48 2.93 -16.47
CA VAL A 24 11.60 4.10 -16.36
C VAL A 24 11.15 4.25 -14.92
N LEU A 25 11.44 5.41 -14.33
CA LEU A 25 10.82 5.89 -13.11
C LEU A 25 9.86 7.01 -13.50
N ALA A 26 8.60 6.90 -13.08
CA ALA A 26 7.55 7.86 -13.39
C ALA A 26 6.89 8.34 -12.10
N ALA A 27 6.56 9.63 -12.07
CA ALA A 27 5.72 10.24 -11.05
C ALA A 27 4.53 10.90 -11.75
N ALA A 28 3.33 10.74 -11.20
CA ALA A 28 2.10 11.32 -11.74
C ALA A 28 1.27 11.89 -10.60
N ASN A 29 0.67 13.05 -10.86
CA ASN A 29 -0.28 13.66 -9.93
C ASN A 29 -1.72 13.24 -10.30
N PRO A 30 -2.64 13.21 -9.33
CA PRO A 30 -4.07 13.06 -9.61
C PRO A 30 -4.58 14.17 -10.54
N ILE A 31 -5.55 13.86 -11.40
CA ILE A 31 -6.08 14.78 -12.43
C ILE A 31 -6.52 16.13 -11.83
N TYR A 32 -7.19 16.09 -10.67
CA TYR A 32 -7.73 17.27 -9.99
C TYR A 32 -6.85 17.73 -8.82
N GLY A 33 -5.56 17.35 -8.81
CA GLY A 33 -4.57 17.72 -7.79
C GLY A 33 -4.68 16.95 -6.48
N ARG A 34 -5.88 16.50 -6.08
CA ARG A 34 -6.10 15.61 -4.92
C ARG A 34 -6.66 14.28 -5.36
N TYR A 35 -6.23 13.22 -4.67
CA TYR A 35 -6.72 11.87 -4.90
C TYR A 35 -8.13 11.72 -4.33
N ASN A 36 -9.08 11.27 -5.17
CA ASN A 36 -10.45 11.00 -4.75
C ASN A 36 -10.58 9.52 -4.39
N LYS A 37 -10.76 9.22 -3.09
CA LYS A 37 -10.90 7.85 -2.56
C LYS A 37 -12.13 7.10 -3.08
N LYS A 38 -13.12 7.81 -3.64
CA LYS A 38 -14.32 7.20 -4.23
C LYS A 38 -14.10 6.67 -5.65
N LEU A 39 -13.02 7.11 -6.30
CA LEU A 39 -12.66 6.70 -7.66
C LEU A 39 -11.53 5.69 -7.62
N THR A 40 -11.45 4.85 -8.64
CA THR A 40 -10.33 3.91 -8.77
C THR A 40 -9.04 4.65 -9.13
N ALA A 41 -7.88 4.00 -8.98
CA ALA A 41 -6.59 4.64 -9.26
C ALA A 41 -6.44 5.08 -10.74
N SER A 42 -7.04 4.38 -11.71
CA SER A 42 -6.95 4.68 -13.15
C SER A 42 -7.79 5.91 -13.45
N GLN A 43 -8.97 5.98 -12.85
CA GLN A 43 -9.83 7.15 -12.93
C GLN A 43 -9.19 8.38 -12.27
N ASN A 44 -8.42 8.20 -11.20
CA ASN A 44 -7.69 9.29 -10.54
C ASN A 44 -6.49 9.80 -11.34
N ILE A 45 -5.81 8.94 -12.10
CA ILE A 45 -4.53 9.27 -12.79
C ILE A 45 -4.71 9.49 -14.30
N ASN A 46 -5.84 9.08 -14.89
CA ASN A 46 -6.11 9.09 -16.33
C ASN A 46 -5.09 8.30 -17.16
N LEU A 47 -4.58 7.19 -16.62
CA LEU A 47 -3.69 6.30 -17.35
C LEU A 47 -4.43 5.01 -17.73
N PRO A 48 -4.30 4.56 -19.00
CA PRO A 48 -4.93 3.32 -19.44
C PRO A 48 -4.31 2.13 -18.72
N ASN A 49 -5.15 1.14 -18.36
CA ASN A 49 -4.71 -0.08 -17.67
C ASN A 49 -3.62 -0.84 -18.45
N ALA A 50 -3.64 -0.75 -19.78
CA ALA A 50 -2.60 -1.32 -20.64
C ALA A 50 -1.20 -0.72 -20.40
N LEU A 51 -1.12 0.56 -19.99
CA LEU A 51 0.14 1.21 -19.63
C LEU A 51 0.52 0.92 -18.18
N LEU A 52 -0.45 0.98 -17.26
CA LEU A 52 -0.21 0.67 -15.84
C LEU A 52 0.29 -0.76 -15.63
N SER A 53 -0.24 -1.72 -16.40
CA SER A 53 0.22 -3.11 -16.38
C SER A 53 1.65 -3.32 -16.87
N ARG A 54 2.33 -2.31 -17.43
CA ARG A 54 3.75 -2.40 -17.84
C ARG A 54 4.72 -2.01 -16.73
N PHE A 55 4.24 -1.44 -15.64
CA PHE A 55 5.04 -1.16 -14.46
C PHE A 55 5.08 -2.37 -13.54
N ASP A 56 6.28 -2.70 -13.06
CA ASP A 56 6.49 -3.80 -12.11
C ASP A 56 5.93 -3.46 -10.72
N LEU A 57 6.12 -2.22 -10.28
CA LEU A 57 5.65 -1.70 -8.99
C LEU A 57 4.95 -0.36 -9.20
N LEU A 58 3.85 -0.15 -8.50
CA LEU A 58 3.07 1.08 -8.51
C LEU A 58 2.78 1.49 -7.07
N PHE A 59 3.28 2.65 -6.65
CA PHE A 59 3.06 3.17 -5.31
C PHE A 59 2.13 4.38 -5.38
N LEU A 60 1.04 4.33 -4.62
CA LEU A 60 0.19 5.48 -4.36
C LEU A 60 0.63 6.09 -3.02
N ILE A 61 1.11 7.33 -3.06
CA ILE A 61 1.48 8.08 -1.87
C ILE A 61 0.40 9.14 -1.67
N LEU A 62 -0.38 8.99 -0.60
CA LEU A 62 -1.42 9.93 -0.21
C LEU A 62 -0.92 10.84 0.90
N ASP A 63 -1.17 12.13 0.74
CA ASP A 63 -0.94 13.12 1.78
C ASP A 63 -2.15 13.14 2.73
N ILE A 64 -2.05 12.38 3.82
CA ILE A 64 -3.07 12.28 4.86
C ILE A 64 -2.56 13.03 6.08
N ALA A 65 -3.26 14.11 6.43
CA ALA A 65 -2.95 14.92 7.61
C ALA A 65 -2.98 14.05 8.88
N GLN A 66 -1.86 13.96 9.56
CA GLN A 66 -1.70 13.20 10.80
C GLN A 66 -0.75 13.97 11.71
N TYR A 67 -1.28 14.47 12.83
CA TYR A 67 -0.56 15.37 13.74
C TYR A 67 0.85 14.86 14.08
N ASP A 68 0.99 13.61 14.51
CA ASP A 68 2.28 13.05 14.92
C ASP A 68 3.30 12.97 13.77
N LYS A 69 2.85 12.60 12.56
CA LYS A 69 3.72 12.52 11.38
C LYS A 69 4.11 13.91 10.87
N ASP A 70 3.15 14.82 10.85
CA ASP A 70 3.34 16.20 10.41
C ASP A 70 4.27 16.95 11.37
N GLU A 71 4.12 16.73 12.68
CA GLU A 71 5.02 17.27 13.70
C GLU A 71 6.44 16.73 13.55
N ALA A 72 6.60 15.41 13.35
CA ALA A 72 7.90 14.78 13.14
C ALA A 72 8.59 15.31 11.86
N LEU A 73 7.84 15.44 10.76
CA LEU A 73 8.31 15.99 9.51
C LEU A 73 8.73 17.46 9.66
N ALA A 74 7.89 18.29 10.29
CA ALA A 74 8.18 19.70 10.52
C ALA A 74 9.42 19.90 11.39
N ARG A 75 9.56 19.11 12.48
CA ARG A 75 10.78 19.10 13.32
C ARG A 75 12.02 18.73 12.51
N HIS A 76 11.92 17.71 11.66
CA HIS A 76 13.03 17.29 10.81
C HIS A 76 13.45 18.38 9.82
N VAL A 77 12.49 18.95 9.08
CA VAL A 77 12.75 20.00 8.07
C VAL A 77 13.33 21.25 8.72
N THR A 78 12.76 21.70 9.84
CA THR A 78 13.27 22.87 10.58
C THR A 78 14.68 22.66 11.12
N HIS A 79 15.01 21.44 11.59
CA HIS A 79 16.37 21.08 11.99
C HIS A 79 17.35 21.20 10.82
N VAL A 80 17.02 20.60 9.67
CA VAL A 80 17.87 20.63 8.47
C VAL A 80 18.13 22.07 8.02
N HIS A 81 17.11 22.93 8.00
CA HIS A 81 17.29 24.33 7.61
C HIS A 81 18.07 25.16 8.64
N ARG A 82 17.97 24.82 9.93
CA ARG A 82 18.71 25.53 11.00
C ARG A 82 20.19 25.18 11.03
N TYR A 83 20.53 23.89 10.85
CA TYR A 83 21.88 23.39 11.07
C TYR A 83 22.62 23.01 9.78
N GLY A 84 21.91 22.86 8.66
CA GLY A 84 22.49 22.49 7.36
C GLY A 84 22.83 21.01 7.21
N PHE A 85 22.44 20.16 8.17
CA PHE A 85 22.60 18.70 8.13
C PHE A 85 21.39 17.99 8.75
N ASN A 86 21.26 16.70 8.49
CA ASN A 86 20.16 15.89 8.99
C ASN A 86 20.32 15.64 10.50
N PRO A 87 19.22 15.59 11.28
CA PRO A 87 19.28 15.21 12.69
C PRO A 87 19.89 13.81 12.85
N ASP A 88 20.43 13.54 14.05
CA ASP A 88 21.10 12.28 14.37
C ASP A 88 20.23 11.08 13.98
N MET A 89 20.72 10.29 13.03
CA MET A 89 20.09 9.06 12.59
C MET A 89 20.64 7.89 13.40
N ALA A 90 19.86 6.81 13.52
CA ALA A 90 20.30 5.58 14.19
C ALA A 90 21.45 4.86 13.45
N PHE A 91 21.80 5.32 12.25
CA PHE A 91 22.89 4.80 11.43
C PHE A 91 23.63 5.93 10.73
N GLU A 92 24.90 5.69 10.41
CA GLU A 92 25.69 6.63 9.62
C GLU A 92 25.36 6.48 8.13
N PRO A 93 24.93 7.56 7.44
CA PRO A 93 24.56 7.48 6.04
C PRO A 93 25.80 7.22 5.16
N VAL A 94 25.69 6.21 4.31
CA VAL A 94 26.76 5.87 3.37
C VAL A 94 26.87 6.96 2.30
N ARG A 95 28.09 7.41 2.03
CA ARG A 95 28.37 8.41 0.99
C ARG A 95 27.91 7.93 -0.39
N ALA A 96 27.40 8.85 -1.21
CA ALA A 96 26.82 8.54 -2.52
C ALA A 96 27.80 7.87 -3.49
N ASP A 97 29.07 8.25 -3.45
CA ASP A 97 30.18 7.67 -4.21
C ASP A 97 30.42 6.20 -3.85
N VAL A 98 30.38 5.86 -2.56
CA VAL A 98 30.49 4.47 -2.08
C VAL A 98 29.27 3.66 -2.51
N LEU A 99 28.06 4.21 -2.39
CA LEU A 99 26.83 3.56 -2.87
C LEU A 99 26.87 3.28 -4.38
N ARG A 100 27.39 4.22 -5.19
CA ARG A 100 27.55 4.00 -6.64
C ARG A 100 28.50 2.84 -6.92
N TYR A 101 29.62 2.76 -6.20
CA TYR A 101 30.57 1.65 -6.34
C TYR A 101 29.95 0.31 -5.91
N PHE A 102 29.24 0.29 -4.78
CA PHE A 102 28.50 -0.88 -4.30
C PHE A 102 27.49 -1.39 -5.34
N VAL A 103 26.66 -0.49 -5.89
CA VAL A 103 25.68 -0.84 -6.94
C VAL A 103 26.37 -1.30 -8.22
N ALA A 104 27.52 -0.73 -8.57
CA ALA A 104 28.29 -1.16 -9.74
C ALA A 104 28.81 -2.60 -9.58
N ILE A 105 29.26 -2.98 -8.39
CA ILE A 105 29.65 -4.37 -8.08
C ILE A 105 28.42 -5.28 -8.11
N ALA A 106 27.33 -4.90 -7.44
CA ALA A 106 26.10 -5.71 -7.38
C ALA A 106 25.54 -6.05 -8.77
N LYS A 107 25.64 -5.12 -9.71
CA LYS A 107 25.20 -5.32 -11.11
C LYS A 107 26.03 -6.35 -11.89
N GLN A 108 27.22 -6.70 -11.45
CA GLN A 108 28.06 -7.72 -12.11
C GLN A 108 27.53 -9.15 -11.85
N TYR A 109 26.77 -9.34 -10.78
CA TYR A 109 26.19 -10.63 -10.44
C TYR A 109 24.98 -10.95 -11.33
N VAL A 110 24.91 -12.18 -11.82
CA VAL A 110 23.79 -12.68 -12.63
C VAL A 110 23.22 -13.93 -11.95
N PRO A 111 22.39 -13.75 -10.91
CA PRO A 111 21.91 -14.87 -10.12
C PRO A 111 20.92 -15.74 -10.90
N SER A 112 21.06 -17.06 -10.73
CA SER A 112 20.11 -18.05 -11.25
C SER A 112 19.04 -18.38 -10.19
N ILE A 113 17.85 -18.73 -10.68
CA ILE A 113 16.76 -19.20 -9.82
C ILE A 113 16.86 -20.73 -9.74
N PRO A 114 17.05 -21.32 -8.55
CA PRO A 114 17.09 -22.77 -8.40
C PRO A 114 15.70 -23.38 -8.63
N GLU A 115 15.68 -24.60 -9.17
CA GLU A 115 14.44 -25.30 -9.52
C GLU A 115 13.54 -25.56 -8.30
N SER A 116 14.13 -25.73 -7.12
CA SER A 116 13.40 -25.90 -5.85
C SER A 116 12.47 -24.73 -5.52
N LEU A 117 12.78 -23.51 -5.99
CA LEU A 117 11.96 -22.32 -5.75
C LEU A 117 10.86 -22.12 -6.81
N CYS A 118 10.94 -22.80 -7.95
CA CYS A 118 9.96 -22.64 -9.02
C CYS A 118 8.54 -22.96 -8.55
N SER A 119 8.37 -24.09 -7.84
CA SER A 119 7.06 -24.48 -7.29
C SER A 119 6.52 -23.44 -6.30
N TYR A 120 7.38 -22.91 -5.44
CA TYR A 120 7.00 -21.90 -4.44
C TYR A 120 6.54 -20.58 -5.09
N VAL A 121 7.28 -20.08 -6.08
CA VAL A 121 6.91 -18.84 -6.80
C VAL A 121 5.58 -19.01 -7.54
N VAL A 122 5.35 -20.18 -8.16
CA VAL A 122 4.10 -20.48 -8.86
C VAL A 122 2.93 -20.51 -7.88
N GLU A 123 3.08 -21.18 -6.74
CA GLU A 123 2.05 -21.23 -5.69
C GLU A 123 1.73 -19.82 -5.16
N ALA A 124 2.75 -19.02 -4.83
CA ALA A 124 2.58 -17.65 -4.38
C ALA A 124 1.83 -16.79 -5.41
N TYR A 125 2.14 -16.93 -6.70
CA TYR A 125 1.42 -16.23 -7.76
C TYR A 125 -0.06 -16.65 -7.86
N VAL A 126 -0.35 -17.95 -7.76
CA VAL A 126 -1.73 -18.45 -7.77
C VAL A 126 -2.51 -17.92 -6.57
N MET A 127 -1.92 -17.93 -5.37
CA MET A 127 -2.54 -17.38 -4.16
C MET A 127 -2.83 -15.89 -4.30
N LEU A 128 -1.85 -15.10 -4.74
CA LEU A 128 -2.04 -13.66 -4.94
C LEU A 128 -3.12 -13.35 -5.99
N ARG A 129 -3.27 -14.20 -7.02
CA ARG A 129 -4.32 -14.06 -8.03
C ARG A 129 -5.70 -14.42 -7.49
N ALA A 130 -5.81 -15.51 -6.73
CA ALA A 130 -7.08 -15.96 -6.14
C ALA A 130 -7.66 -14.92 -5.17
N GLY A 131 -6.81 -14.21 -4.41
CA GLY A 131 -7.26 -13.15 -3.49
C GLY A 131 -7.87 -11.92 -4.17
N GLN A 132 -7.68 -11.73 -5.48
CA GLN A 132 -8.12 -10.53 -6.21
C GLN A 132 -9.46 -10.68 -6.92
N ASP A 133 -9.90 -11.90 -7.24
CA ASP A 133 -11.19 -12.13 -7.92
C ASP A 133 -12.39 -11.64 -7.08
N ALA A 134 -12.20 -11.42 -5.77
CA ALA A 134 -13.20 -10.86 -4.87
C ALA A 134 -13.36 -9.33 -4.98
N THR A 135 -12.31 -8.62 -5.43
CA THR A 135 -12.30 -7.16 -5.58
C THR A 135 -12.41 -6.84 -7.07
N ASN A 136 -13.61 -6.52 -7.55
CA ASN A 136 -13.97 -6.24 -8.96
C ASN A 136 -13.17 -5.11 -9.67
N ASP A 137 -12.02 -4.69 -9.15
CA ASP A 137 -11.18 -3.66 -9.75
C ASP A 137 -10.17 -4.25 -10.72
N ALA A 138 -10.45 -4.08 -12.02
CA ALA A 138 -9.60 -4.55 -13.13
C ALA A 138 -8.16 -3.98 -13.11
N GLN A 139 -7.90 -2.97 -12.28
CA GLN A 139 -6.57 -2.39 -12.08
C GLN A 139 -5.63 -3.23 -11.23
N THR A 140 -6.18 -4.01 -10.31
CA THR A 140 -5.40 -4.82 -9.38
C THR A 140 -5.04 -6.16 -10.00
N ALA A 141 -5.85 -6.60 -10.97
CA ALA A 141 -5.76 -7.88 -11.65
C ALA A 141 -4.31 -8.32 -11.93
N MET A 142 -3.92 -9.41 -11.26
CA MET A 142 -2.64 -10.04 -11.45
C MET A 142 -2.51 -10.53 -12.88
N THR A 143 -1.54 -9.97 -13.59
CA THR A 143 -1.18 -10.44 -14.92
C THR A 143 0.03 -11.36 -14.82
N ALA A 144 0.23 -12.21 -15.84
CA ALA A 144 1.45 -13.00 -15.96
C ALA A 144 2.74 -12.15 -15.95
N ARG A 145 2.63 -10.83 -16.26
CA ARG A 145 3.78 -9.91 -16.13
C ARG A 145 4.20 -9.72 -14.69
N GLN A 146 3.28 -9.74 -13.72
CA GLN A 146 3.62 -9.60 -12.30
C GLN A 146 4.44 -10.79 -11.78
N LEU A 147 4.20 -12.00 -12.30
CA LEU A 147 5.07 -13.15 -12.02
C LEU A 147 6.51 -12.87 -12.48
N LEU A 148 6.68 -12.32 -13.69
CA LEU A 148 8.00 -11.91 -14.17
C LEU A 148 8.60 -10.78 -13.32
N SER A 149 7.78 -9.86 -12.81
CA SER A 149 8.21 -8.81 -11.89
C SER A 149 8.75 -9.40 -10.59
N ILE A 150 8.07 -10.38 -9.99
CA ILE A 150 8.53 -11.09 -8.77
C ILE A 150 9.89 -11.72 -9.04
N LEU A 151 10.03 -12.49 -10.12
CA LEU A 151 11.30 -13.14 -10.47
C LEU A 151 12.45 -12.13 -10.66
N ARG A 152 12.17 -11.01 -11.33
CA ARG A 152 13.16 -9.93 -11.54
C ARG A 152 13.55 -9.24 -10.25
N LEU A 153 12.60 -9.02 -9.34
CA LEU A 153 12.84 -8.43 -8.02
C LEU A 153 13.67 -9.37 -7.15
N SER A 154 13.36 -10.68 -7.11
CA SER A 154 14.14 -11.66 -6.36
C SER A 154 15.58 -11.78 -6.88
N GLN A 155 15.78 -11.77 -8.20
CA GLN A 155 17.13 -11.70 -8.77
C GLN A 155 17.85 -10.39 -8.42
N ALA A 156 17.14 -9.26 -8.36
CA ALA A 156 17.73 -7.99 -7.94
C ALA A 156 18.12 -7.98 -6.46
N LEU A 157 17.34 -8.62 -5.58
CA LEU A 157 17.66 -8.79 -4.16
C LEU A 157 18.88 -9.69 -3.97
N ALA A 158 18.95 -10.82 -4.69
CA ALA A 158 20.14 -11.69 -4.68
C ALA A 158 21.41 -10.96 -5.14
N ARG A 159 21.31 -10.04 -6.11
CA ARG A 159 22.43 -9.17 -6.53
C ARG A 159 22.91 -8.24 -5.41
N LEU A 160 22.00 -7.69 -4.61
CA LEU A 160 22.37 -6.83 -3.47
C LEU A 160 23.12 -7.62 -2.38
N ARG A 161 22.85 -8.93 -2.26
CA ARG A 161 23.59 -9.84 -1.38
C ARG A 161 24.89 -10.38 -1.98
N PHE A 162 25.25 -9.97 -3.21
CA PHE A 162 26.38 -10.52 -3.98
C PHE A 162 26.32 -12.05 -4.15
N SER A 163 25.10 -12.60 -4.26
CA SER A 163 24.88 -14.03 -4.47
C SER A 163 24.64 -14.34 -5.95
N ASN A 164 25.10 -15.51 -6.40
CA ASN A 164 24.79 -16.06 -7.72
C ASN A 164 23.55 -16.96 -7.73
N THR A 165 22.90 -17.14 -6.58
CA THR A 165 21.69 -17.96 -6.44
C THR A 165 20.65 -17.21 -5.62
N VAL A 166 19.39 -17.28 -6.09
CA VAL A 166 18.22 -16.73 -5.39
C VAL A 166 17.83 -17.66 -4.23
N MET A 167 17.52 -17.09 -3.07
CA MET A 167 17.04 -17.80 -1.87
C MET A 167 15.54 -17.59 -1.66
N THR A 168 14.91 -18.38 -0.79
CA THR A 168 13.50 -18.20 -0.39
C THR A 168 13.24 -16.79 0.13
N GLU A 169 14.13 -16.27 0.98
CA GLU A 169 14.05 -14.94 1.57
C GLU A 169 13.98 -13.81 0.51
N ASP A 170 14.68 -13.96 -0.62
CA ASP A 170 14.64 -13.00 -1.72
C ASP A 170 13.28 -13.02 -2.45
N VAL A 171 12.60 -14.17 -2.46
CA VAL A 171 11.26 -14.34 -3.05
C VAL A 171 10.21 -13.76 -2.12
N ASP A 172 10.31 -14.05 -0.82
CA ASP A 172 9.39 -13.54 0.20
C ASP A 172 9.39 -12.02 0.24
N GLU A 173 10.59 -11.41 0.20
CA GLU A 173 10.72 -9.95 0.18
C GLU A 173 10.19 -9.35 -1.13
N ALA A 174 10.40 -10.01 -2.27
CA ALA A 174 9.82 -9.56 -3.53
C ALA A 174 8.29 -9.61 -3.53
N ILE A 175 7.70 -10.68 -2.99
CA ILE A 175 6.24 -10.81 -2.81
C ILE A 175 5.73 -9.72 -1.87
N ARG A 176 6.42 -9.48 -0.75
CA ARG A 176 6.08 -8.43 0.22
C ARG A 176 6.06 -7.05 -0.45
N LEU A 177 7.04 -6.73 -1.28
CA LEU A 177 7.10 -5.46 -2.02
C LEU A 177 5.93 -5.31 -3.00
N VAL A 178 5.60 -6.36 -3.75
CA VAL A 178 4.46 -6.37 -4.68
C VAL A 178 3.15 -6.20 -3.92
N TYR A 179 2.99 -6.91 -2.79
CA TYR A 179 1.82 -6.79 -1.93
C TYR A 179 1.65 -5.37 -1.41
N VAL A 180 2.70 -4.78 -0.80
CA VAL A 180 2.66 -3.40 -0.28
C VAL A 180 2.31 -2.40 -1.38
N SER A 181 2.90 -2.55 -2.58
CA SER A 181 2.58 -1.72 -3.74
C SER A 181 1.08 -1.76 -4.08
N LYS A 182 0.44 -2.92 -3.99
CA LYS A 182 -1.00 -3.08 -4.26
C LYS A 182 -1.88 -2.63 -3.10
N SER A 183 -1.48 -2.92 -1.86
CA SER A 183 -2.17 -2.46 -0.65
C SER A 183 -2.19 -0.94 -0.57
N SER A 184 -1.14 -0.24 -1.02
CA SER A 184 -1.17 1.23 -1.10
C SER A 184 -2.27 1.78 -2.01
N LEU A 185 -2.77 1.00 -2.98
CA LEU A 185 -3.91 1.38 -3.83
C LEU A 185 -5.26 1.14 -3.15
N HIS A 186 -5.30 0.17 -2.25
CA HIS A 186 -6.47 -0.23 -1.47
C HIS A 186 -6.20 0.22 -0.05
N GLU A 187 -6.18 1.53 0.20
CA GLU A 187 -6.36 1.96 1.58
C GLU A 187 -7.75 1.47 1.99
N GLU A 188 -7.77 0.39 2.77
CA GLU A 188 -8.88 0.13 3.67
C GLU A 188 -9.11 1.44 4.40
N ASP A 189 -10.32 1.98 4.27
CA ASP A 189 -10.80 3.05 5.11
C ASP A 189 -10.36 2.73 6.55
N GLN A 190 -9.40 3.48 7.10
CA GLN A 190 -9.13 3.45 8.55
C GLN A 190 -10.37 3.85 9.35
N SER A 191 -11.40 4.36 8.67
CA SER A 191 -12.78 4.45 9.15
C SER A 191 -13.33 3.09 9.58
N GLY A 192 -13.06 1.98 8.88
CA GLY A 192 -13.36 0.62 9.33
C GLY A 192 -12.63 0.27 10.63
N SER A 193 -11.34 0.57 10.75
CA SER A 193 -10.56 0.36 11.99
C SER A 193 -11.10 1.20 13.16
N SER A 194 -11.45 2.47 12.91
CA SER A 194 -12.02 3.37 13.92
C SER A 194 -13.41 2.91 14.36
N ARG A 195 -14.27 2.46 13.43
CA ARG A 195 -15.59 1.89 13.73
C ARG A 195 -15.49 0.59 14.52
N HIS A 196 -14.60 -0.33 14.13
CA HIS A 196 -14.38 -1.58 14.87
C HIS A 196 -13.80 -1.32 16.27
N LYS A 197 -12.96 -0.29 16.43
CA LYS A 197 -12.45 0.15 17.74
C LYS A 197 -13.55 0.77 18.60
N ILE A 198 -14.43 1.60 18.02
CA ILE A 198 -15.60 2.15 18.72
C ILE A 198 -16.54 1.01 19.14
N TYR A 199 -16.86 0.07 18.25
CA TYR A 199 -17.68 -1.09 18.56
C TYR A 199 -17.07 -1.95 19.67
N ARG A 200 -15.75 -2.17 19.64
CA ARG A 200 -15.03 -2.89 20.71
C ARG A 200 -15.10 -2.17 22.06
N VAL A 201 -15.02 -0.84 22.05
CA VAL A 201 -15.19 -0.04 23.27
C VAL A 201 -16.60 -0.19 23.85
N ILE A 202 -17.64 -0.24 23.00
CA ILE A 202 -19.02 -0.49 23.44
C ILE A 202 -19.15 -1.93 23.98
N LEU A 203 -18.54 -2.92 23.33
CA LEU A 203 -18.51 -4.31 23.79
C LEU A 203 -17.77 -4.51 25.11
N ASP A 204 -16.65 -3.83 25.33
CA ASP A 204 -15.90 -3.92 26.58
C ASP A 204 -16.73 -3.33 27.73
N TYR A 205 -17.45 -2.22 27.48
CA TYR A 205 -18.37 -1.61 28.44
C TYR A 205 -19.55 -2.53 28.82
N THR A 206 -20.12 -3.27 27.85
CA THR A 206 -21.22 -4.20 28.11
C THR A 206 -20.76 -5.47 28.83
N ARG A 207 -19.58 -5.98 28.48
CA ARG A 207 -18.97 -7.15 29.12
C ARG A 207 -18.66 -6.89 30.59
N ASP A 208 -18.15 -5.71 30.93
CA ASP A 208 -17.85 -5.34 32.33
C ASP A 208 -19.12 -5.31 33.21
N ARG A 209 -20.30 -5.08 32.62
CA ARG A 209 -21.59 -5.02 33.33
C ARG A 209 -22.49 -6.24 33.13
N ASN A 210 -22.11 -7.14 32.23
CA ASN A 210 -22.89 -8.32 31.85
C ASN A 210 -24.30 -7.98 31.34
N GLU A 211 -24.44 -6.82 30.69
CA GLU A 211 -25.70 -6.30 30.16
C GLU A 211 -25.75 -6.42 28.63
N THR A 212 -26.91 -6.80 28.08
CA THR A 212 -27.14 -6.90 26.62
C THR A 212 -27.67 -5.60 26.01
N SER A 213 -27.81 -4.54 26.81
CA SER A 213 -28.29 -3.24 26.38
C SER A 213 -27.44 -2.11 26.97
N VAL A 214 -27.35 -0.99 26.25
CA VAL A 214 -26.56 0.18 26.68
C VAL A 214 -27.30 1.48 26.36
N SER A 215 -27.28 2.44 27.28
CA SER A 215 -27.79 3.78 27.03
C SER A 215 -26.84 4.60 26.17
N TYR A 216 -27.38 5.34 25.20
CA TYR A 216 -26.60 6.24 24.36
C TYR A 216 -25.91 7.35 25.19
N SER A 217 -26.57 7.82 26.25
CA SER A 217 -26.05 8.84 27.19
C SER A 217 -24.73 8.46 27.85
N ASP A 218 -24.46 7.16 27.98
CA ASP A 218 -23.31 6.64 28.70
C ASP A 218 -22.15 6.33 27.75
N ILE A 219 -22.47 5.93 26.52
CA ILE A 219 -21.49 5.62 25.47
C ILE A 219 -20.85 6.90 24.94
N GLU A 220 -21.66 7.93 24.70
CA GLU A 220 -21.22 9.20 24.12
C GLU A 220 -20.01 9.83 24.86
N PRO A 221 -20.05 10.06 26.18
CA PRO A 221 -18.90 10.62 26.90
C PRO A 221 -17.70 9.67 26.94
N LEU A 222 -17.92 8.35 26.91
CA LEU A 222 -16.87 7.34 26.95
C LEU A 222 -16.08 7.28 25.63
N VAL A 223 -16.80 7.37 24.50
CA VAL A 223 -16.23 7.41 23.15
C VAL A 223 -15.48 8.73 22.91
N LEU A 224 -16.02 9.85 23.40
CA LEU A 224 -15.35 11.16 23.39
C LEU A 224 -14.06 11.16 24.23
N ARG A 225 -14.06 10.55 25.42
CA ARG A 225 -12.87 10.44 26.28
C ARG A 225 -11.75 9.62 25.63
N LYS A 226 -12.10 8.64 24.78
CA LYS A 226 -11.16 7.82 24.01
C LYS A 226 -10.65 8.52 22.73
N GLY A 227 -11.08 9.75 22.45
CA GLY A 227 -10.59 10.57 21.34
C GLY A 227 -11.36 10.42 20.02
N TYR A 228 -12.55 9.82 20.03
CA TYR A 228 -13.41 9.69 18.85
C TYR A 228 -14.47 10.80 18.81
N THR A 229 -14.94 11.15 17.62
CA THR A 229 -15.96 12.19 17.42
C THR A 229 -17.38 11.63 17.47
N GLU A 230 -18.36 12.46 17.83
CA GLU A 230 -19.79 12.09 17.85
C GLU A 230 -20.29 11.62 16.46
N VAL A 231 -19.78 12.24 15.40
CA VAL A 231 -20.10 11.87 14.01
C VAL A 231 -19.62 10.44 13.71
N GLN A 232 -18.45 10.04 14.21
CA GLN A 232 -17.92 8.68 14.04
C GLN A 232 -18.72 7.65 14.84
N LEU A 233 -19.23 8.01 16.02
CA LEU A 233 -20.10 7.15 16.82
C LEU A 233 -21.44 6.88 16.12
N LYS A 234 -22.10 7.93 15.61
CA LYS A 234 -23.37 7.79 14.88
C LYS A 234 -23.23 6.93 13.63
N GLN A 235 -22.18 7.17 12.84
CA GLN A 235 -21.88 6.34 11.66
C GLN A 235 -21.59 4.88 12.00
N CYS A 236 -20.93 4.63 13.14
CA CYS A 236 -20.69 3.27 13.62
C CYS A 236 -22.03 2.57 13.95
N ILE A 237 -22.91 3.23 14.71
CA ILE A 237 -24.20 2.68 15.11
C ILE A 237 -25.09 2.40 13.89
N GLU A 238 -25.24 3.35 12.97
CA GLU A 238 -26.04 3.19 11.75
C GLU A 238 -25.59 1.99 10.91
N GLN A 239 -24.28 1.73 10.84
CA GLN A 239 -23.74 0.61 10.08
C GLN A 239 -23.98 -0.73 10.78
N TYR A 240 -23.78 -0.82 12.09
CA TYR A 240 -24.03 -2.06 12.84
C TYR A 240 -25.53 -2.34 13.01
N GLU A 241 -26.38 -1.32 12.90
CA GLU A 241 -27.84 -1.46 12.74
C GLU A 241 -28.20 -2.02 11.36
N ALA A 242 -27.58 -1.52 10.29
CA ALA A 242 -27.75 -2.09 8.95
C ALA A 242 -27.28 -3.55 8.85
N LEU A 243 -26.30 -3.94 9.66
CA LEU A 243 -25.80 -5.32 9.77
C LEU A 243 -26.60 -6.20 10.75
N GLN A 244 -27.67 -5.66 11.36
CA GLN A 244 -28.53 -6.37 12.33
C GLN A 244 -27.78 -6.87 13.59
N VAL A 245 -26.71 -6.19 13.99
CA VAL A 245 -25.93 -6.51 15.20
C VAL A 245 -26.39 -5.65 16.38
N LEU A 246 -26.79 -4.41 16.11
CA LEU A 246 -27.32 -3.46 17.10
C LEU A 246 -28.74 -3.04 16.70
N GLN A 247 -29.63 -2.88 17.68
CA GLN A 247 -30.99 -2.39 17.45
C GLN A 247 -31.33 -1.27 18.44
N TRP A 248 -31.93 -0.19 17.95
CA TRP A 248 -32.49 0.84 18.81
C TRP A 248 -33.78 0.36 19.49
N SER A 249 -33.94 0.72 20.76
CA SER A 249 -35.24 0.66 21.43
C SER A 249 -36.22 1.65 20.80
N GLU A 250 -37.53 1.43 20.98
CA GLU A 250 -38.62 2.22 20.40
C GLU A 250 -38.49 3.74 20.64
N ASN A 251 -37.82 4.14 21.73
CA ASN A 251 -37.59 5.54 22.10
C ASN A 251 -36.23 6.12 21.65
N LYS A 252 -35.41 5.36 20.89
CA LYS A 252 -34.04 5.72 20.46
C LYS A 252 -33.09 6.16 21.58
N THR A 253 -33.31 5.66 22.79
CA THR A 253 -32.49 5.99 23.97
C THR A 253 -31.49 4.89 24.33
N THR A 254 -31.83 3.64 24.06
CA THR A 254 -31.00 2.47 24.38
C THR A 254 -30.71 1.63 23.14
N LEU A 255 -29.49 1.12 23.05
CA LEU A 255 -29.01 0.18 22.04
C LEU A 255 -29.03 -1.23 22.62
N HIS A 256 -29.63 -2.17 21.89
CA HIS A 256 -29.67 -3.59 22.23
C HIS A 256 -28.77 -4.38 21.29
N PHE A 257 -27.97 -5.30 21.83
CA PHE A 257 -27.22 -6.24 21.01
C PHE A 257 -28.14 -7.39 20.59
N VAL A 258 -28.28 -7.58 19.29
CA VAL A 258 -29.03 -8.71 18.72
C VAL A 258 -28.07 -9.90 18.67
N MET A 259 -28.43 -10.98 19.37
CA MET A 259 -27.65 -12.23 19.41
C MET A 259 -27.99 -13.13 18.22
#